data_AF-A0A1F4ZPH9-F1
#
_entry.id   AF-A0A1F4ZPH9-F1
#
_cell.length_a   1.000
_cell.length_b   1.000
_cell.length_c   1.000
_cell.angle_alpha   90.00
_cell.angle_beta   90.00
_cell.angle_gamma   90.00
#
_symmetry.space_group_name_H-M   'P 1'
#
loop_
_entity.id
_entity.type
_entity.pdbx_description
1 polymer ?
#
loop_
_entity_poly.entity_id
_entity_poly.type
_entity_poly.pdbx_seq_one_letter_code
_entity_poly.pdbx_strand_id
1 'polypeptide(L)'
;MLEETQTTTTPVPADPTSTIDLTGMINSTMSQVEKLKIEAGKLKEMLDDIFQNDPTYQAHDKAVKEASKIRGNTKKQILKMPQAADLSNKILELRAQIKERNQELSDYLQDYARTTGTNSFETEDGTVRQIIYTARLVKVGQ
;
A
#
# COMPACT_ATOMS: atom_id res chain seq x y z
N MET A 1 45.28 -35.39 10.40
CA MET A 1 44.41 -35.62 9.23
C MET A 1 42.97 -35.70 9.70
N LEU A 2 42.27 -34.57 9.69
CA LEU A 2 40.80 -34.48 9.64
C LEU A 2 40.53 -33.21 8.82
N GLU A 3 39.91 -33.39 7.66
CA GLU A 3 39.65 -32.37 6.63
C GLU A 3 38.55 -31.40 7.07
N GLU A 4 38.83 -30.10 6.96
CA GLU A 4 37.84 -29.03 7.08
C GLU A 4 37.09 -28.88 5.76
N THR A 5 35.78 -29.16 5.75
CA THR A 5 34.91 -28.78 4.63
C THR A 5 34.49 -27.32 4.76
N GLN A 6 35.19 -26.43 4.06
CA GLN A 6 34.73 -25.07 3.78
C GLN A 6 33.65 -25.12 2.68
N THR A 7 32.40 -24.84 3.04
CA THR A 7 31.35 -24.55 2.06
C THR A 7 31.48 -23.10 1.60
N THR A 8 32.22 -22.90 0.52
CA THR A 8 32.31 -21.62 -0.19
C THR A 8 31.03 -21.41 -1.02
N THR A 9 30.09 -20.58 -0.55
CA THR A 9 29.00 -20.08 -1.40
C THR A 9 29.52 -18.92 -2.23
N THR A 10 29.99 -19.22 -3.45
CA THR A 10 30.28 -18.23 -4.48
C THR A 10 28.99 -17.53 -4.92
N PRO A 11 28.95 -16.19 -5.04
CA PRO A 11 27.82 -15.52 -5.66
C PRO A 11 27.84 -15.83 -7.16
N VAL A 12 26.77 -16.45 -7.67
CA VAL A 12 26.58 -16.67 -9.11
C VAL A 12 26.53 -15.30 -9.80
N PRO A 13 27.41 -15.02 -10.78
CA PRO A 13 27.33 -13.78 -11.55
C PRO A 13 26.03 -13.80 -12.36
N ALA A 14 25.19 -12.77 -12.18
CA ALA A 14 23.96 -12.62 -12.95
C ALA A 14 24.31 -12.50 -14.45
N ASP A 15 23.78 -13.41 -15.25
CA ASP A 15 24.00 -13.43 -16.71
C ASP A 15 23.45 -12.12 -17.31
N PRO A 16 24.30 -11.25 -17.92
CA PRO A 16 23.87 -9.94 -18.40
C PRO A 16 22.74 -10.05 -19.43
N THR A 17 22.69 -11.13 -20.22
CA THR A 17 21.64 -11.42 -21.19
C THR A 17 20.27 -11.60 -20.55
N SER A 18 20.19 -12.23 -19.37
CA SER A 18 18.94 -12.43 -18.63
C SER A 18 18.40 -11.13 -18.02
N THR A 19 19.30 -10.23 -17.60
CA THR A 19 18.93 -8.92 -17.05
C THR A 19 18.44 -7.95 -18.12
N ILE A 20 18.98 -8.02 -19.34
CA ILE A 20 18.54 -7.23 -20.50
C ILE A 20 17.13 -7.64 -20.93
N ASP A 21 16.84 -8.95 -20.95
CA ASP A 21 15.51 -9.48 -21.28
C ASP A 21 14.46 -9.06 -20.24
N LEU A 22 14.77 -9.21 -18.95
CA LEU A 22 13.89 -8.78 -17.87
C LEU A 22 13.66 -7.26 -17.87
N THR A 23 14.70 -6.47 -18.15
CA THR A 23 14.58 -5.00 -18.27
C THR A 23 13.65 -4.62 -19.43
N GLY A 24 13.74 -5.31 -20.57
CA GLY A 24 12.84 -5.13 -21.71
C GLY A 24 11.38 -5.47 -21.35
N MET A 25 11.16 -6.58 -20.66
CA MET A 25 9.83 -6.98 -20.18
C MET A 25 9.24 -5.98 -19.18
N ILE A 26 10.04 -5.49 -18.22
CA ILE A 26 9.62 -4.48 -17.24
C ILE A 26 9.20 -3.20 -17.96
N ASN A 27 10.02 -2.69 -18.87
CA ASN A 27 9.73 -1.46 -19.61
C ASN A 27 8.49 -1.61 -20.51
N SER A 28 8.35 -2.75 -21.19
CA SER A 28 7.17 -3.06 -22.01
C SER A 28 5.91 -3.10 -21.16
N THR A 29 5.96 -3.79 -20.01
CA THR A 29 4.83 -3.89 -19.07
C THR A 29 4.48 -2.51 -18.50
N MET A 30 5.47 -1.70 -18.13
CA MET A 30 5.24 -0.32 -17.67
C MET A 30 4.54 0.52 -18.74
N SER A 31 4.98 0.44 -20.00
CA SER A 31 4.34 1.16 -21.11
C SER A 31 2.90 0.71 -21.33
N GLN A 32 2.64 -0.60 -21.25
CA GLN A 32 1.28 -1.14 -21.37
C GLN A 32 0.38 -0.69 -20.21
N VAL A 33 0.88 -0.75 -18.98
CA VAL A 33 0.16 -0.24 -17.80
C VAL A 33 -0.17 1.24 -17.95
N GLU A 34 0.75 2.05 -18.45
CA GLU A 34 0.50 3.48 -18.65
C GLU A 34 -0.57 3.73 -19.72
N LYS A 35 -0.52 3.00 -20.85
CA LYS A 35 -1.56 3.07 -21.88
C LYS A 35 -2.93 2.69 -21.33
N LEU A 36 -3.01 1.59 -20.57
CA LEU A 36 -4.26 1.13 -19.93
C LEU A 36 -4.79 2.15 -18.92
N LYS A 37 -3.91 2.79 -18.13
CA LYS A 37 -4.32 3.87 -17.22
C LYS A 37 -4.90 5.07 -17.97
N ILE A 38 -4.26 5.50 -19.05
CA ILE A 38 -4.74 6.62 -19.87
C ILE A 38 -6.11 6.28 -20.48
N GLU A 39 -6.27 5.09 -21.05
CA GLU A 39 -7.53 4.65 -21.64
C GLU A 39 -8.64 4.54 -20.59
N ALA A 40 -8.37 3.91 -19.45
CA ALA A 40 -9.31 3.84 -18.33
C ALA A 40 -9.69 5.24 -17.82
N GLY A 41 -8.73 6.17 -17.77
CA GLY A 41 -8.97 7.57 -17.41
C GLY A 41 -9.94 8.26 -18.37
N LYS A 42 -9.73 8.13 -19.68
CA LYS A 42 -10.63 8.69 -20.70
C LYS A 42 -12.04 8.10 -20.63
N LEU A 43 -12.15 6.78 -20.52
CA LEU A 43 -13.45 6.11 -20.39
C LEU A 43 -14.17 6.54 -19.11
N LYS A 44 -13.43 6.74 -18.02
CA LYS A 44 -13.96 7.28 -16.78
C LYS A 44 -14.47 8.71 -16.95
N GLU A 45 -13.72 9.59 -17.61
CA GLU A 45 -14.17 10.96 -17.90
C GLU A 45 -15.46 10.97 -18.71
N MET A 46 -15.52 10.18 -19.79
CA MET A 46 -16.74 10.05 -20.61
C MET A 46 -17.94 9.53 -19.79
N LEU A 47 -17.70 8.55 -18.91
CA LEU A 47 -18.75 8.02 -18.04
C LEU A 47 -19.21 9.05 -17.00
N ASP A 48 -18.26 9.79 -16.40
CA ASP A 48 -18.56 10.86 -15.46
C ASP A 48 -19.38 11.97 -16.15
N ASP A 49 -19.06 12.32 -17.40
CA ASP A 49 -19.84 13.27 -18.21
C ASP A 49 -21.28 12.81 -18.45
N ILE A 50 -21.48 11.51 -18.71
CA ILE A 50 -22.84 10.95 -18.86
C ILE A 50 -23.64 11.16 -17.56
N PHE A 51 -23.06 10.84 -16.40
CA PHE A 51 -23.72 11.07 -15.13
C PHE A 51 -23.97 12.55 -14.86
N GLN A 52 -22.98 13.41 -15.11
CA GLN A 52 -23.13 14.85 -14.90
C GLN A 52 -24.17 15.48 -15.82
N ASN A 53 -24.47 14.90 -16.98
CA ASN A 53 -25.50 15.43 -17.88
C ASN A 53 -26.91 14.89 -17.61
N ASP A 54 -27.06 13.84 -16.77
CA ASP A 54 -28.36 13.31 -16.40
C ASP A 54 -29.06 14.21 -15.34
N PRO A 55 -30.25 14.77 -15.63
CA PRO A 55 -30.93 15.67 -14.69
C PRO A 55 -31.32 15.01 -13.36
N THR A 56 -31.63 13.72 -13.36
CA THR A 56 -32.01 12.97 -12.15
C THR A 56 -30.79 12.78 -11.26
N TYR A 57 -29.67 12.38 -11.84
CA TYR A 57 -28.40 12.25 -11.17
C TYR A 57 -27.95 13.59 -10.58
N GLN A 58 -28.00 14.68 -11.35
CA GLN A 58 -27.65 16.02 -10.83
C GLN A 58 -28.51 16.42 -9.61
N ALA A 59 -29.82 16.17 -9.66
CA ALA A 59 -30.72 16.48 -8.54
C ALA A 59 -30.38 15.67 -7.29
N HIS A 60 -30.11 14.38 -7.45
CA HIS A 60 -29.70 13.49 -6.35
C HIS A 60 -28.31 13.85 -5.81
N ASP A 61 -27.33 14.11 -6.66
CA ASP A 61 -25.99 14.53 -6.28
C ASP A 61 -26.02 15.85 -5.49
N LYS A 62 -26.83 16.81 -5.92
CA LYS A 62 -27.05 18.07 -5.17
C LYS A 62 -27.65 17.80 -3.79
N ALA A 63 -28.67 16.94 -3.70
CA ALA A 63 -29.29 16.58 -2.42
C ALA A 63 -28.28 15.89 -1.48
N VAL A 64 -27.44 14.99 -2.01
CA VAL A 64 -26.37 14.32 -1.25
C VAL A 64 -25.32 15.31 -0.78
N LYS A 65 -24.91 16.28 -1.63
CA LYS A 65 -23.94 17.33 -1.26
C LYS A 65 -24.46 18.19 -0.11
N GLU A 66 -25.71 18.64 -0.18
CA GLU A 66 -26.33 19.44 0.89
C GLU A 66 -26.46 18.62 2.18
N ALA A 67 -26.99 17.40 2.11
CA ALA A 67 -27.10 16.51 3.27
C ALA A 67 -25.72 16.21 3.90
N SER A 68 -24.70 15.99 3.07
CA SER A 68 -23.32 15.74 3.52
C SER A 68 -22.71 16.96 4.20
N LYS A 69 -22.99 18.17 3.70
CA LYS A 69 -22.56 19.44 4.33
C LYS A 69 -23.20 19.61 5.70
N ILE A 70 -24.52 19.40 5.80
CA ILE A 70 -25.26 19.46 7.08
C ILE A 70 -24.69 18.45 8.06
N ARG A 71 -24.58 17.17 7.66
CA ARG A 71 -23.99 16.11 8.48
C ARG A 71 -22.57 16.45 8.92
N GLY A 72 -21.75 16.97 8.02
CA GLY A 72 -20.38 17.37 8.29
C GLY A 72 -20.29 18.50 9.33
N ASN A 73 -21.16 19.51 9.22
CA ASN A 73 -21.24 20.58 10.20
C ASN A 73 -21.70 20.07 11.57
N THR A 74 -22.73 19.22 11.62
CA THR A 74 -23.19 18.58 12.86
C THR A 74 -22.07 17.76 13.51
N LYS A 75 -21.34 16.96 12.73
CA LYS A 75 -20.18 16.20 13.23
C LYS A 75 -19.12 17.12 13.83
N LYS A 76 -18.80 18.25 13.19
CA LYS A 76 -17.86 19.24 13.72
C LYS A 76 -18.34 19.84 15.05
N GLN A 77 -19.64 20.09 15.20
CA GLN A 77 -20.18 20.58 16.48
C GLN A 77 -20.11 19.50 17.57
N ILE A 78 -20.45 18.25 17.24
CA ILE A 78 -20.32 17.11 18.17
C ILE A 78 -18.87 16.95 18.63
N LEU A 79 -17.90 17.07 17.72
CA LEU A 79 -16.48 16.96 18.06
C LEU A 79 -15.94 18.09 18.95
N LYS A 80 -16.70 19.19 19.14
CA LYS A 80 -16.36 20.21 20.15
C LYS A 80 -16.81 19.81 21.55
N MET A 81 -17.71 18.83 21.69
CA MET A 81 -18.10 18.32 23.00
C MET A 81 -16.90 17.61 23.63
N PRO A 82 -16.56 17.88 24.90
CA PRO A 82 -15.34 17.36 25.54
C PRO A 82 -15.16 15.84 25.37
N GLN A 83 -16.20 15.06 25.70
CA GLN A 83 -16.19 13.60 25.56
C GLN A 83 -15.90 13.09 24.14
N ALA A 84 -16.35 13.79 23.11
CA ALA A 84 -16.13 13.39 21.72
C ALA A 84 -14.73 13.82 21.23
N ALA A 85 -14.26 14.98 21.69
CA ALA A 85 -12.90 15.45 21.43
C ALA A 85 -11.87 14.50 22.04
N ASP A 86 -12.06 14.10 23.30
CA ASP A 86 -11.17 13.19 24.02
C ASP A 86 -11.08 11.83 23.32
N LEU A 87 -12.23 11.26 22.93
CA LEU A 87 -12.26 10.02 22.14
C LEU A 87 -11.58 10.17 20.79
N SER A 88 -11.83 11.28 20.08
CA SER A 88 -11.19 11.54 18.78
C SER A 88 -9.67 11.64 18.92
N ASN A 89 -9.17 12.33 19.94
CA ASN A 89 -7.75 12.44 20.23
C ASN A 89 -7.14 11.09 20.59
N LYS A 90 -7.82 10.28 21.41
CA LYS A 90 -7.35 8.94 21.76
C LYS A 90 -7.26 8.03 20.54
N ILE A 91 -8.21 8.12 19.61
CA ILE A 91 -8.17 7.38 18.35
C ILE A 91 -6.96 7.81 17.51
N LEU A 92 -6.66 9.10 17.43
CA LEU A 92 -5.49 9.60 16.69
C LEU A 92 -4.18 9.12 17.31
N GLU A 93 -4.08 9.17 18.64
CA GLU A 93 -2.94 8.66 19.40
C GLU A 93 -2.73 7.16 19.15
N LEU A 94 -3.77 6.35 19.27
CA LEU A 94 -3.70 4.90 19.03
C LEU A 94 -3.31 4.59 17.58
N ARG A 95 -3.79 5.36 16.59
CA ARG A 95 -3.38 5.19 15.19
C ARG A 95 -1.89 5.51 14.97
N ALA A 96 -1.38 6.54 15.64
CA ALA A 96 0.04 6.86 15.60
C ALA A 96 0.88 5.73 16.20
N GLN A 97 0.48 5.21 17.36
CA GLN A 97 1.13 4.07 18.01
C GLN A 97 1.08 2.81 17.12
N ILE A 98 -0.06 2.47 16.53
CA ILE A 98 -0.17 1.33 15.59
C ILE A 98 0.80 1.49 14.42
N LYS A 99 0.93 2.70 13.87
CA LYS A 99 1.86 2.95 12.76
C LYS A 99 3.31 2.73 13.19
N GLU A 100 3.70 3.23 14.35
CA GLU A 100 5.04 3.06 14.92
C GLU A 100 5.35 1.58 15.19
N ARG A 101 4.44 0.88 15.88
CA ARG A 101 4.58 -0.56 16.16
C ARG A 101 4.64 -1.42 14.90
N ASN A 102 3.88 -1.07 13.85
CA ASN A 102 3.96 -1.77 12.56
C ASN A 102 5.28 -1.52 11.85
N GLN A 103 5.88 -0.33 11.99
CA GLN A 103 7.21 -0.04 11.46
C GLN A 103 8.26 -0.89 12.16
N GLU A 104 8.25 -0.89 13.50
CA GLU A 104 9.16 -1.73 14.30
C GLU A 104 8.99 -3.21 13.97
N LEU A 105 7.75 -3.69 13.84
CA LEU A 105 7.47 -5.06 13.42
C LEU A 105 8.06 -5.36 12.04
N SER A 106 7.92 -4.44 11.07
CA SER A 106 8.53 -4.61 9.74
C SER A 106 10.05 -4.71 9.83
N ASP A 107 10.68 -3.87 10.65
CA ASP A 107 12.12 -3.86 10.84
C ASP A 107 12.58 -5.20 11.49
N TYR A 108 11.87 -5.67 12.52
CA TYR A 108 12.14 -6.96 13.16
C TYR A 108 11.95 -8.16 12.22
N LEU A 109 10.90 -8.16 11.40
CA LEU A 109 10.67 -9.24 10.43
C LEU A 109 11.74 -9.25 9.33
N GLN A 110 12.20 -8.08 8.89
CA GLN A 110 13.30 -7.98 7.94
C GLN A 110 14.62 -8.50 8.54
N ASP A 111 14.92 -8.11 9.78
CA ASP A 111 16.10 -8.61 10.49
C ASP A 111 16.03 -10.11 10.76
N TYR A 112 14.85 -10.64 11.13
CA TYR A 112 14.61 -12.07 11.30
C TYR A 112 14.85 -12.84 10.00
N ALA A 113 14.28 -12.38 8.88
CA ALA A 113 14.48 -13.01 7.58
C ALA A 113 15.95 -12.99 7.15
N ARG A 114 16.65 -11.86 7.40
CA ARG A 114 18.08 -11.73 7.10
C ARG A 114 18.97 -12.66 7.94
N THR A 115 18.65 -12.82 9.22
CA THR A 115 19.48 -13.59 10.16
C THR A 115 19.21 -15.10 10.10
N THR A 116 17.96 -15.50 9.92
CA THR A 116 17.57 -16.93 9.86
C THR A 116 17.60 -17.50 8.45
N GLY A 117 17.55 -16.65 7.42
CA GLY A 117 17.40 -17.07 6.03
C GLY A 117 16.00 -17.59 5.68
N THR A 118 15.03 -17.47 6.60
CA THR A 118 13.66 -17.96 6.39
C THR A 118 12.65 -16.81 6.37
N ASN A 119 11.66 -16.89 5.49
CA ASN A 119 10.56 -15.93 5.41
C ASN A 119 9.30 -16.44 6.11
N SER A 120 9.44 -17.27 7.14
CA SER A 120 8.33 -17.83 7.89
C SER A 120 8.59 -17.72 9.38
N PHE A 121 7.57 -17.33 10.15
CA PHE A 121 7.66 -17.14 11.59
C PHE A 121 6.46 -17.82 12.26
N GLU A 122 6.70 -18.58 13.33
CA GLU A 122 5.65 -19.18 14.14
C GLU A 122 5.20 -18.20 15.22
N THR A 123 3.92 -17.84 15.22
CA THR A 123 3.34 -16.94 16.23
C THR A 123 3.02 -17.67 17.53
N GLU A 124 2.83 -16.92 18.62
CA GLU A 124 2.56 -17.48 19.97
C GLU A 124 1.30 -18.38 20.02
N ASP A 125 0.39 -18.22 19.07
CA ASP A 125 -0.81 -19.05 18.88
C ASP A 125 -0.53 -20.37 18.14
N GLY A 126 0.73 -20.69 17.83
CA GLY A 126 1.16 -21.88 17.09
C GLY A 126 0.93 -21.78 15.57
N THR A 127 0.53 -20.62 15.06
CA THR A 127 0.31 -20.44 13.62
C THR A 127 1.60 -20.02 12.92
N VAL A 128 1.99 -20.73 11.86
CA VAL A 128 3.10 -20.30 11.01
C VAL A 128 2.60 -19.26 10.00
N ARG A 129 3.22 -18.08 10.00
CA ARG A 129 2.93 -16.98 9.08
C ARG A 129 4.11 -16.73 8.15
N GLN A 130 3.82 -16.32 6.91
CA GLN A 130 4.84 -15.97 5.93
C GLN A 130 5.07 -14.45 5.89
N ILE A 131 6.34 -14.07 5.82
CA ILE A 131 6.79 -12.70 5.57
C ILE A 131 6.66 -12.41 4.08
N ILE A 132 5.86 -11.40 3.71
CA ILE A 132 5.60 -11.00 2.32
C ILE A 132 6.16 -9.60 2.06
N TYR A 133 7.09 -9.50 1.10
CA TYR A 133 7.59 -8.21 0.60
C TYR A 133 6.85 -7.82 -0.69
N THR A 134 6.29 -6.62 -0.73
CA THR A 134 5.66 -6.09 -1.96
C THR A 134 6.60 -5.10 -2.63
N ALA A 135 7.25 -5.51 -3.72
CA ALA A 135 8.08 -4.62 -4.53
C ALA A 135 7.20 -3.61 -5.30
N ARG A 136 7.54 -2.33 -5.23
CA ARG A 136 6.88 -1.26 -6.00
C ARG A 136 7.94 -0.27 -6.51
N LEU A 137 7.78 0.16 -7.75
CA LEU A 137 8.55 1.28 -8.29
C LEU A 137 7.96 2.59 -7.75
N VAL A 138 8.81 3.40 -7.14
CA VAL A 138 8.47 4.75 -6.67
C VAL A 138 9.29 5.76 -7.46
N LYS A 139 8.71 6.90 -7.85
CA LYS A 139 9.45 7.98 -8.50
C LYS A 139 10.44 8.56 -7.49
N VAL A 140 11.73 8.54 -7.83
CA VAL A 140 12.78 9.19 -7.02
C VAL A 140 13.03 10.58 -7.62
N GLY A 141 12.34 11.59 -7.08
CA GLY A 141 12.59 13.02 -7.37
C GLY A 141 12.25 13.50 -8.79
N GLN A 142 12.02 14.81 -8.91
CA GLN A 142 12.32 15.61 -10.09
C GLN A 142 13.17 16.78 -9.61
#